data_AF-A0A4S8Q617-F1
#
_entry.id   AF-A0A4S8Q617-F1
#
_cell.length_a   1.000
_cell.length_b   1.000
_cell.length_c   1.000
_cell.angle_alpha   90.00
_cell.angle_beta   90.00
_cell.angle_gamma   90.00
#
_symmetry.space_group_name_H-M   'P 1'
#
loop_
_entity.id
_entity.type
_entity.pdbx_description
1 polymer ?
#
loop_
_entity_poly.entity_id
_entity_poly.type
_entity_poly.pdbx_seq_one_letter_code
_entity_poly.pdbx_strand_id
1 'polypeptide(L)' 'MTLGLSRLRLSPEVFWRLSLPELAAMAGAFADQSGLTRREVETLMRRFPD' A
#
# COMPACT_ATOMS: atom_id res chain seq x y z
N MET A 1 -2.90 13.82 5.16
CA MET A 1 -1.63 13.36 4.54
C MET A 1 -0.65 13.13 5.66
N THR A 2 -0.53 11.90 6.16
CA THR A 2 0.38 11.62 7.29
C THR A 2 1.32 10.49 6.89
N LEU A 3 2.30 10.87 6.06
CA LEU A 3 3.49 10.06 5.80
C LEU A 3 4.44 10.33 6.96
N GLY A 4 4.38 9.51 7.98
CA GLY A 4 5.18 9.66 9.20
C GLY A 4 6.01 8.41 9.46
N LEU A 5 7.15 8.60 10.13
CA LEU A 5 8.04 7.55 10.64
C LEU A 5 7.28 6.39 11.31
N SER A 6 6.18 6.68 12.00
CA SER A 6 5.33 5.69 12.68
C SER A 6 4.66 4.68 11.73
N ARG A 7 4.40 5.06 10.47
CA ARG A 7 3.74 4.19 9.47
C ARG A 7 4.73 3.35 8.68
N LEU A 8 5.94 3.86 8.45
CA LEU A 8 7.01 3.14 7.74
C LEU A 8 7.90 2.33 8.69
N ARG A 9 7.85 2.59 10.01
CA ARG A 9 8.69 1.94 11.04
C ARG A 9 10.19 1.97 10.72
N LEU A 10 10.64 3.01 10.02
CA LEU A 10 12.04 3.20 9.65
C LEU A 10 12.80 3.92 10.76
N SER A 11 14.10 3.65 10.87
CA SER A 11 14.98 4.50 11.67
C SER A 11 15.04 5.92 11.05
N PRO A 12 15.16 6.97 11.87
CA PRO A 12 15.18 8.35 11.37
C PRO A 12 16.27 8.63 10.33
N GLU A 13 17.45 8.01 10.49
CA GLU A 13 18.56 8.13 9.55
C GLU A 13 18.24 7.53 8.18
N VAL A 14 17.54 6.40 8.15
CA VAL A 14 17.14 5.76 6.89
C VAL A 14 16.08 6.61 6.20
N PHE A 15 15.10 7.13 6.95
CA PHE A 15 14.05 7.99 6.40
C PHE A 15 14.60 9.24 5.71
N TRP A 16 15.54 9.95 6.35
CA TRP A 16 16.13 11.17 5.78
C TRP A 16 17.08 10.91 4.61
N ARG A 17 17.53 9.66 4.43
CA ARG A 17 18.32 9.25 3.26
C ARG A 17 17.48 8.83 2.07
N LEU A 18 16.15 8.66 2.23
CA LEU A 18 15.28 8.28 1.13
C LEU A 18 15.11 9.43 0.14
N SER A 19 15.12 9.07 -1.13
CA SER A 19 14.67 9.94 -2.21
C SER A 19 13.14 10.03 -2.25
N LEU A 20 12.62 11.10 -2.87
CA LEU A 20 11.18 11.32 -3.06
C LEU A 20 10.43 10.11 -3.70
N PRO A 21 10.95 9.46 -4.77
CA PRO A 21 10.29 8.29 -5.34
C PRO A 21 10.29 7.07 -4.39
N GLU A 22 11.35 6.86 -3.61
CA GLU A 22 11.41 5.76 -2.63
C GLU A 22 10.41 5.97 -1.50
N LEU A 23 10.28 7.21 -1.03
CA LEU A 23 9.28 7.58 -0.02
C LEU A 23 7.85 7.37 -0.55
N ALA A 24 7.58 7.76 -1.80
CA ALA A 24 6.28 7.56 -2.45
C ALA A 24 5.95 6.06 -2.60
N ALA A 25 6.91 5.23 -2.97
CA ALA A 25 6.72 3.78 -3.05
C ALA A 25 6.39 3.15 -1.68
N MET A 26 7.17 3.48 -0.66
CA MET A 26 6.97 2.98 0.71
C MET A 26 5.65 3.48 1.32
N ALA A 27 5.22 4.70 0.96
CA ALA A 27 3.95 5.28 1.36
C ALA A 27 2.72 4.56 0.77
N GLY A 28 2.92 3.69 -0.21
CA GLY A 28 1.85 3.09 -0.99
C GLY A 28 1.25 4.06 -2.01
N ALA A 29 1.97 5.10 -2.44
CA ALA A 29 1.49 6.03 -3.48
C ALA A 29 1.29 5.34 -4.84
N PHE A 30 1.98 4.23 -5.06
CA PHE A 30 1.80 3.36 -6.23
C PHE A 30 1.05 2.06 -5.91
N ALA A 31 0.64 1.87 -4.65
CA ALA A 31 -0.23 0.75 -4.33
C ALA A 31 -1.61 1.09 -4.87
N ASP A 32 -2.06 0.33 -5.86
CA ASP A 32 -3.45 0.40 -6.30
C ASP A 32 -4.32 0.05 -5.08
N GLN A 33 -5.10 1.02 -4.59
CA GLN A 33 -5.99 0.83 -3.45
C GLN A 33 -7.20 -0.06 -3.80
N SER A 34 -7.18 -0.71 -4.96
CA SER A 34 -8.06 -1.82 -5.34
C SER A 34 -7.70 -3.09 -4.56
N GLY A 35 -7.62 -2.98 -3.23
CA GLY A 35 -7.77 -4.15 -2.38
C GLY A 35 -9.09 -4.80 -2.76
N LEU A 36 -9.05 -6.09 -3.10
CA LEU A 36 -10.19 -6.84 -3.61
C LEU A 36 -11.37 -6.66 -2.65
N THR A 37 -12.40 -5.93 -3.10
CA THR A 37 -13.55 -5.64 -2.26
C THR A 37 -14.32 -6.93 -2.01
N ARG A 38 -15.03 -7.02 -0.88
CA ARG A 38 -15.89 -8.20 -0.60
C ARG A 38 -16.83 -8.52 -1.78
N ARG A 39 -17.32 -7.50 -2.48
CA ARG A 39 -18.20 -7.66 -3.65
C ARG A 39 -17.46 -8.27 -4.86
N GLU A 40 -16.19 -7.92 -5.06
CA GLU A 40 -15.36 -8.52 -6.11
C GLU A 40 -15.02 -9.97 -5.77
N VAL A 41 -14.77 -10.29 -4.49
CA VAL A 41 -14.61 -11.68 -4.03
C VAL A 41 -15.88 -12.49 -4.30
N GLU A 42 -17.06 -11.99 -3.94
CA GLU A 42 -18.34 -12.66 -4.21
C GLU A 42 -18.64 -12.80 -5.71
N THR A 43 -18.16 -11.86 -6.51
CA THR A 43 -18.26 -11.95 -7.97
C THR A 43 -17.35 -13.05 -8.50
N LEU A 44 -16.13 -13.15 -7.97
CA LEU A 44 -15.17 -14.19 -8.33
C LEU A 44 -15.69 -15.59 -7.95
N MET A 45 -16.21 -15.76 -6.73
CA MET A 45 -16.78 -17.02 -6.23
C MET A 45 -17.99 -17.48 -7.04
N ARG A 46 -18.81 -16.54 -7.53
CA ARG A 46 -19.91 -16.86 -8.46
C ARG A 46 -19.43 -17.18 -9.87
N ARG A 47 -18.32 -16.58 -10.30
CA ARG A 47 -17.78 -16.74 -11.65
C ARG A 47 -17.00 -18.05 -11.81
N PHE A 48 -16.33 -18.50 -10.74
CA PHE A 48 -15.55 -19.73 -10.69
C PHE A 48 -16.00 -20.57 -9.48
N PRO A 49 -17.08 -21.34 -9.62
CA PRO A 49 -17.66 -22.11 -8.51
C PRO A 49 -17.02 -23.49 -8.25
N ASP A 50 -15.82 -23.76 -8.77
CA ASP A 50 -15.08 -25.03 -8.61
C ASP A 50 -13.79 -24.86 -7.79
#